data_AF-A0A5E8CLN9-F1
#
_entry.id   AF-A0A5E8CLN9-F1
#
_cell.length_a   1.000
_cell.length_b   1.000
_cell.length_c   1.000
_cell.angle_alpha   90.00
_cell.angle_beta   90.00
_cell.angle_gamma   90.00
#
_symmetry.space_group_name_H-M   'P 1'
#
loop_
_entity.id
_entity.type
_entity.pdbx_description
1 polymer ?
#
loop_
_entity_poly.entity_id
_entity_poly.type
_entity_poly.pdbx_seq_one_letter_code
_entity_poly.pdbx_strand_id
1 'polypeptide(L)'
;MLKNIYIITIIILALLAVTIFMKKYSDYKYQIEKINMLEEKENNKKDKLRYYRSVTKACDIKGLKNPRNCYFGSNYKCSWNEQANRCNIKED
;
A
#
# COMPACT_ATOMS: atom_id res chain seq x y z
N MET A 1 -12.34 -26.87 -51.72
CA MET A 1 -12.58 -25.51 -51.17
C MET A 1 -13.11 -25.53 -49.74
N LEU A 2 -14.23 -26.20 -49.43
CA LEU A 2 -14.80 -26.23 -48.07
C LEU A 2 -13.81 -26.65 -46.97
N LYS A 3 -13.00 -27.68 -47.22
CA LYS A 3 -11.99 -28.18 -46.28
C LYS A 3 -10.92 -27.12 -45.95
N ASN A 4 -10.52 -26.31 -46.93
CA ASN A 4 -9.55 -25.24 -46.72
C ASN A 4 -10.15 -24.09 -45.91
N ILE A 5 -11.42 -23.75 -46.15
CA ILE A 5 -12.15 -22.73 -45.38
C ILE A 5 -12.27 -23.14 -43.91
N TYR A 6 -12.55 -24.43 -43.64
CA TYR A 6 -12.59 -25.00 -42.29
C TYR A 6 -11.24 -24.92 -41.57
N ILE A 7 -10.15 -25.27 -42.26
CA ILE A 7 -8.80 -25.19 -41.67
C ILE A 7 -8.44 -23.73 -41.35
N ILE A 8 -8.72 -22.80 -42.25
CA ILE A 8 -8.44 -21.37 -42.04
C ILE A 8 -9.24 -20.82 -40.85
N THR A 9 -10.53 -21.17 -40.73
CA THR A 9 -11.37 -20.71 -39.61
C THR A 9 -10.89 -21.26 -38.27
N ILE A 10 -10.47 -22.52 -38.20
CA ILE A 10 -9.88 -23.09 -36.97
C ILE A 10 -8.60 -22.34 -36.57
N ILE A 11 -7.74 -22.03 -37.53
CA ILE A 11 -6.50 -21.26 -37.27
C ILE A 11 -6.84 -19.87 -36.73
N ILE A 12 -7.81 -19.17 -37.32
CA ILE A 12 -8.25 -17.85 -36.84
C ILE A 12 -8.80 -17.94 -35.41
N LEU A 13 -9.65 -18.92 -35.12
CA LEU A 13 -10.19 -19.11 -33.77
C LEU A 13 -9.09 -19.43 -32.75
N ALA A 14 -8.11 -20.25 -33.11
CA ALA A 14 -6.97 -20.56 -32.26
C ALA A 14 -6.14 -19.30 -31.96
N LEU A 15 -5.85 -18.47 -32.97
CA LEU A 15 -5.13 -17.21 -32.78
C LEU A 15 -5.90 -16.24 -31.88
N LEU A 16 -7.22 -16.14 -32.06
CA LEU A 16 -8.07 -15.32 -31.18
C LEU A 16 -8.05 -15.83 -29.74
N ALA A 17 -8.15 -17.14 -29.53
CA ALA A 17 -8.09 -17.73 -28.19
C ALA A 17 -6.75 -17.43 -27.49
N VAL A 18 -5.63 -17.59 -28.21
CA VAL A 18 -4.29 -17.30 -27.69
C VAL A 18 -4.14 -15.83 -27.32
N THR A 19 -4.59 -14.91 -28.18
CA THR A 19 -4.48 -13.46 -27.90
C THR A 19 -5.32 -13.04 -26.70
N ILE A 20 -6.54 -13.56 -26.55
CA ILE A 20 -7.39 -13.31 -25.38
C ILE A 20 -6.73 -13.86 -24.11
N PHE A 21 -6.18 -15.07 -24.16
CA PHE A 21 -5.50 -15.67 -23.03
C PHE A 21 -4.28 -14.86 -22.60
N MET A 22 -3.43 -14.46 -23.55
CA MET A 22 -2.24 -13.64 -23.30
C MET A 22 -2.61 -12.30 -22.66
N LYS A 23 -3.68 -11.65 -23.13
CA LYS A 23 -4.16 -10.39 -22.54
C LYS A 23 -4.60 -10.58 -21.10
N LYS A 24 -5.44 -11.59 -20.82
CA LYS A 24 -5.89 -11.89 -19.45
C LYS A 24 -4.74 -12.22 -18.52
N TYR A 25 -3.76 -12.98 -19.01
CA TYR A 25 -2.59 -13.34 -18.23
C TYR A 25 -1.71 -12.12 -17.91
N SER A 26 -1.51 -11.24 -18.90
CA SER A 26 -0.80 -9.97 -18.70
C SER A 26 -1.49 -9.07 -17.68
N ASP A 27 -2.81 -8.91 -17.80
CA ASP A 27 -3.60 -8.11 -16.85
C ASP A 27 -3.52 -8.71 -15.44
N TYR A 28 -3.65 -10.03 -15.30
CA TYR A 28 -3.50 -10.71 -14.02
C TYR A 28 -2.13 -10.46 -13.40
N LYS A 29 -1.05 -10.64 -14.17
CA LYS A 29 0.32 -10.41 -13.69
C LYS A 29 0.51 -8.97 -13.23
N TYR A 30 0.00 -8.00 -13.99
CA TYR A 30 0.05 -6.58 -13.63
C TYR A 30 -0.68 -6.30 -12.30
N GLN A 31 -1.86 -6.89 -12.08
CA GLN A 31 -2.59 -6.71 -10.82
C GLN A 31 -1.83 -7.30 -9.63
N ILE A 32 -1.23 -8.48 -9.78
CA ILE A 32 -0.41 -9.10 -8.72
C ILE A 32 0.80 -8.23 -8.39
N GLU A 33 1.51 -7.73 -9.40
CA GLU A 33 2.66 -6.85 -9.20
C GLU A 33 2.26 -5.54 -8.49
N LYS A 34 1.11 -4.97 -8.88
CA LYS A 34 0.55 -3.80 -8.22
C LYS A 34 0.21 -4.06 -6.76
N ILE A 35 -0.38 -5.22 -6.43
CA ILE A 35 -0.67 -5.61 -5.05
C ILE A 35 0.62 -5.70 -4.24
N ASN A 36 1.62 -6.42 -4.74
CA ASN A 36 2.91 -6.59 -4.06
C ASN A 36 3.59 -5.23 -3.78
N MET A 37 3.58 -4.33 -4.76
CA MET A 37 4.14 -2.99 -4.61
C MET A 37 3.40 -2.17 -3.53
N LEU A 38 2.07 -2.28 -3.46
CA LEU A 38 1.27 -1.59 -2.45
C LEU A 38 1.52 -2.15 -1.05
N GLU A 39 1.59 -3.47 -0.91
CA GLU A 39 1.91 -4.14 0.35
C GLU A 39 3.31 -3.77 0.84
N GLU A 40 4.31 -3.76 -0.03
CA GLU A 40 5.67 -3.34 0.30
C GLU A 40 5.69 -1.88 0.79
N LYS A 41 4.98 -0.98 0.09
CA LYS A 41 4.87 0.43 0.49
C LYS A 41 4.22 0.58 1.87
N GLU A 42 3.20 -0.20 2.16
CA GLU A 42 2.53 -0.20 3.46
C GLU A 42 3.44 -0.75 4.56
N ASN A 43 4.13 -1.86 4.32
CA ASN A 43 5.08 -2.44 5.25
C ASN A 43 6.22 -1.47 5.57
N ASN A 44 6.81 -0.85 4.54
CA ASN A 44 7.83 0.18 4.71
C ASN A 44 7.32 1.37 5.55
N LYS A 45 6.06 1.76 5.40
CA LYS A 45 5.46 2.82 6.23
C LYS A 45 5.28 2.36 7.68
N LYS A 46 4.84 1.12 7.91
CA LYS A 46 4.70 0.53 9.25
C LYS A 46 6.05 0.41 9.95
N ASP A 47 7.09 0.02 9.24
CA ASP A 47 8.44 -0.14 9.79
C ASP A 47 9.05 1.21 10.14
N LYS A 48 8.91 2.22 9.28
CA LYS A 48 9.28 3.60 9.61
C LYS A 48 8.54 4.10 10.86
N LEU A 49 7.23 3.91 10.91
CA LEU A 49 6.42 4.30 12.07
C LEU A 49 6.87 3.58 13.35
N ARG A 50 7.19 2.29 13.26
CA ARG A 50 7.70 1.48 14.38
C ARG A 50 9.05 2.01 14.86
N TYR A 51 9.97 2.30 13.93
CA TYR A 51 11.27 2.88 14.23
C TYR A 51 11.14 4.22 14.96
N TYR A 52 10.36 5.17 14.43
CA TYR A 52 10.17 6.45 15.10
C TYR A 52 9.49 6.31 16.46
N ARG A 53 8.61 5.32 16.63
CA ARG A 53 7.99 5.02 17.93
C ARG A 53 8.94 4.33 18.92
N SER A 54 9.96 3.60 18.45
CA SER A 54 10.95 2.97 19.34
C SER A 54 12.02 3.95 19.81
N VAL A 55 12.34 4.98 19.00
CA VAL A 55 13.36 5.98 19.36
C VAL A 55 12.79 7.23 20.04
N THR A 56 11.47 7.40 20.08
CA THR A 56 10.81 8.52 20.76
C THR A 56 10.03 8.05 21.97
N LYS A 57 9.79 8.94 22.93
CA LYS A 57 8.97 8.65 24.13
C LYS A 57 7.56 9.22 23.98
N ALA A 58 6.56 8.35 24.15
CA ALA A 58 5.16 8.77 24.16
C ALA A 58 4.87 9.65 25.39
N CYS A 59 3.97 10.62 25.22
CA CYS A 59 3.46 11.41 26.34
C CYS A 59 2.52 10.56 27.21
N ASP A 60 2.72 10.55 28.53
CA ASP A 60 2.00 9.67 29.47
C ASP A 60 0.56 10.12 29.80
N ILE A 61 0.04 11.10 29.06
CA ILE A 61 -1.28 11.67 29.25
C ILE A 61 -2.28 10.96 28.33
N LYS A 62 -3.36 10.42 28.91
CA LYS A 62 -4.40 9.70 28.16
C LYS A 62 -5.19 10.65 27.25
N GLY A 63 -5.57 10.16 26.07
CA GLY A 63 -6.50 10.88 25.17
C GLY A 63 -5.84 11.82 24.14
N LEU A 64 -4.51 11.88 24.08
CA LEU A 64 -3.77 12.74 23.13
C LEU A 64 -3.64 12.09 21.74
N LYS A 65 -4.78 11.91 21.05
CA LYS A 65 -4.87 11.17 19.78
C LYS A 65 -4.63 12.00 18.51
N ASN A 66 -4.55 13.33 18.62
CA ASN A 66 -4.38 14.23 17.49
C ASN A 66 -3.52 15.44 17.88
N PRO A 67 -3.01 16.23 16.92
CA PRO A 67 -2.12 17.36 17.20
C PRO A 67 -2.74 18.41 18.13
N ARG A 68 -4.03 18.73 17.92
CA ARG A 68 -4.77 19.69 18.74
C ARG A 68 -4.84 19.26 20.21
N ASN A 69 -5.27 18.03 20.45
CA ASN A 69 -5.35 17.46 21.79
C ASN A 69 -3.96 17.35 22.40
N CYS A 70 -2.95 16.95 21.63
CA CYS A 70 -1.56 16.88 22.12
C CYS A 70 -1.07 18.25 22.62
N TYR A 71 -1.36 19.32 21.89
CA TYR A 71 -0.95 20.67 22.29
C TYR A 71 -1.68 21.16 23.54
N PHE A 72 -3.02 21.19 23.52
CA PHE A 72 -3.82 21.73 24.62
C PHE A 72 -3.93 20.77 25.81
N GLY A 73 -4.15 19.48 25.54
CA GLY A 73 -4.35 18.45 26.55
C GLY A 73 -3.08 18.02 27.29
N SER A 74 -1.90 18.35 26.78
CA SER A 74 -0.64 18.17 27.52
C SER A 74 -0.22 19.38 28.36
N ASN A 75 -1.02 20.46 28.37
CA ASN A 75 -0.61 21.76 28.92
C ASN A 75 0.77 22.17 28.39
N TYR A 76 0.99 22.07 27.08
CA TYR A 76 2.23 22.45 26.40
C TYR A 76 3.48 21.63 26.78
N LYS A 77 3.35 20.57 27.60
CA LYS A 77 4.47 19.70 28.00
C LYS A 77 4.90 18.71 26.92
N CYS A 78 4.01 18.38 26.00
CA CYS A 78 4.24 17.43 24.93
C CYS A 78 4.07 18.10 23.57
N SER A 79 4.65 17.49 22.53
CA SER A 79 4.52 17.96 21.15
C SER A 79 4.10 16.81 20.24
N TRP A 80 3.41 17.16 19.16
CA TRP A 80 3.01 16.18 18.17
C TRP A 80 4.22 15.79 17.32
N ASN A 81 4.53 14.51 17.26
CA ASN A 81 5.59 13.99 16.40
C ASN A 81 4.93 13.38 15.14
N GLU A 82 5.12 14.06 14.01
CA GLU A 82 4.56 13.64 12.72
C GLU A 82 5.12 12.29 12.25
N GLN A 83 6.40 12.01 12.52
CA GLN A 83 7.05 10.77 12.08
C GLN A 83 6.55 9.54 12.86
N ALA A 84 6.31 9.70 14.16
CA ALA A 84 5.77 8.68 15.06
C ALA A 84 4.22 8.66 15.09
N ASN A 85 3.58 9.64 14.43
CA ASN A 85 2.13 9.85 14.37
C ASN A 85 1.49 9.70 15.77
N ARG A 86 2.04 10.40 16.75
CA ARG A 86 1.57 10.41 18.15
C ARG A 86 2.11 11.61 18.91
N CYS A 87 1.49 11.88 20.06
CA CYS A 87 1.99 12.86 21.01
C CYS A 87 3.21 12.31 21.78
N ASN A 88 4.33 13.01 21.73
CA ASN A 88 5.57 12.65 22.40
C ASN A 88 5.95 13.69 23.46
N ILE A 89 6.75 13.28 24.44
CA ILE A 89 7.38 14.20 25.39
C ILE A 89 8.29 15.14 24.58
N LYS A 90 8.27 16.45 24.88
CA LYS A 90 9.25 17.37 24.31
C LYS A 90 10.63 16.96 24.83
N GLU A 91 11.53 16.61 23.93
CA GLU A 91 12.94 16.53 24.27
C GLU A 91 13.42 17.98 24.39
N ASP A 92 13.99 18.32 25.56
CA ASP A 92 14.61 19.64 25.81
C ASP A 92 15.85 19.84 24.94
#